data_AF-I3UG66-F1
#
_entry.id   AF-I3UG66-F1
#
_cell.length_a   1.000
_cell.length_b   1.000
_cell.length_c   1.000
_cell.angle_alpha   90.00
_cell.angle_beta   90.00
_cell.angle_gamma   90.00
#
_symmetry.space_group_name_H-M   'P 1'
#
loop_
_entity.id
_entity.type
_entity.pdbx_description
1 polymer ?
#
loop_
_entity_poly.entity_id
_entity_poly.type
_entity_poly.pdbx_seq_one_letter_code
_entity_poly.pdbx_strand_id
1 'polypeptide(L)'
;MSNIAGGISLVSGSRLARSINDDLESPGPGIVRAGADAAYVVDYGGTTVSRVDRQGRRTVIADGLSSPVGLALAPDGSLTVATWGANAAFRIVPQ
;
A
#
# COMPACT_ATOMS: atom_id res chain seq x y z
N MET A 1 -1.25 9.93 -18.93
CA MET A 1 -2.35 8.95 -18.95
C MET A 1 -1.97 7.84 -17.99
N SER A 2 -2.50 7.85 -16.76
CA SER A 2 -2.52 6.63 -15.95
C SER A 2 -3.85 5.96 -16.22
N ASN A 3 -3.84 4.75 -16.78
CA ASN A 3 -4.92 3.84 -16.47
C ASN A 3 -4.66 3.41 -15.01
N ILE A 4 -5.40 3.98 -14.06
CA ILE A 4 -5.42 3.50 -12.67
C ILE A 4 -6.83 3.46 -12.13
N ALA A 5 -7.29 2.24 -11.87
CA ALA A 5 -8.70 1.98 -11.82
C ALA A 5 -8.96 0.52 -11.30
N GLY A 6 -9.85 0.21 -10.36
CA GLY A 6 -10.25 -1.19 -10.08
C GLY A 6 -11.66 -1.25 -9.48
N GLY A 7 -11.75 -1.50 -8.18
CA GLY A 7 -12.99 -1.28 -7.45
C GLY A 7 -12.71 -0.99 -5.99
N ILE A 8 -13.67 -0.36 -5.31
CA ILE A 8 -13.60 -0.14 -3.87
C ILE A 8 -14.81 -0.82 -3.23
N SER A 9 -14.56 -1.54 -2.14
CA SER A 9 -15.61 -2.17 -1.33
C SER A 9 -15.48 -1.75 0.14
N LEU A 10 -16.59 -1.36 0.75
CA LEU A 10 -16.66 -0.91 2.14
C LEU A 10 -17.19 -2.03 3.05
N VAL A 11 -16.49 -2.31 4.15
CA VAL A 11 -16.89 -3.29 5.18
C VAL A 11 -16.94 -2.62 6.55
N SER A 12 -18.09 -2.62 7.24
CA SER A 12 -18.21 -2.06 8.60
C SER A 12 -19.50 -2.45 9.32
N GLY A 13 -19.39 -2.96 10.56
CA GLY A 13 -20.46 -3.04 11.57
C GLY A 13 -21.56 -4.06 11.27
N SER A 14 -22.28 -3.88 10.16
CA SER A 14 -22.97 -4.97 9.47
C SER A 14 -21.95 -5.70 8.57
N ARG A 15 -22.06 -7.04 8.47
CA ARG A 15 -21.05 -7.87 7.80
C ARG A 15 -21.01 -7.77 6.27
N LEU A 16 -21.78 -6.87 5.65
CA LEU A 16 -21.88 -6.78 4.20
C LEU A 16 -20.83 -5.82 3.64
N ALA A 17 -19.81 -6.41 3.02
CA ALA A 17 -18.96 -5.72 2.07
C ALA A 17 -19.84 -5.20 0.92
N ARG A 18 -20.06 -3.89 0.87
CA ARG A 18 -20.77 -3.25 -0.24
C ARG A 18 -19.74 -2.90 -1.30
N SER A 19 -19.88 -3.41 -2.54
CA SER A 19 -19.19 -2.77 -3.66
C SER A 19 -19.71 -1.34 -3.74
N ILE A 20 -18.82 -0.37 -3.58
CA ILE A 20 -19.15 1.04 -3.62
C ILE A 20 -18.67 1.69 -4.92
N ASN A 21 -17.81 1.02 -5.68
CA ASN A 21 -17.30 1.48 -6.96
C ASN A 21 -16.66 0.33 -7.76
N ASP A 22 -16.93 0.28 -9.06
CA ASP A 22 -16.56 -0.81 -9.97
C ASP A 22 -15.93 -0.28 -11.28
N ASP A 23 -15.78 1.05 -11.44
CA ASP A 23 -15.80 1.72 -12.76
C ASP A 23 -14.50 1.65 -13.58
N LEU A 24 -13.69 0.62 -13.38
CA LEU A 24 -12.26 0.90 -13.32
C LEU A 24 -11.36 -0.38 -13.52
N GLU A 25 -10.20 -0.30 -14.22
CA GLU A 25 -9.34 -1.45 -14.64
C GLU A 25 -7.86 -1.64 -14.11
N SER A 26 -6.96 -0.64 -13.98
CA SER A 26 -5.56 -0.82 -13.51
C SER A 26 -5.15 -0.30 -12.08
N PRO A 27 -5.65 -0.81 -10.93
CA PRO A 27 -5.60 -0.09 -9.64
C PRO A 27 -4.19 0.01 -9.02
N GLY A 28 -3.98 1.05 -8.19
CA GLY A 28 -2.65 1.51 -7.75
C GLY A 28 -2.27 1.18 -6.28
N PRO A 29 -1.65 2.13 -5.55
CA PRO A 29 -0.72 1.87 -4.45
C PRO A 29 -1.26 1.00 -3.29
N GLY A 30 -0.46 0.00 -2.92
CA GLY A 30 -0.76 -0.94 -1.86
C GLY A 30 -0.70 -0.35 -0.45
N ILE A 31 -1.64 -0.79 0.39
CA ILE A 31 -1.74 -0.46 1.81
C ILE A 31 -1.87 -1.76 2.62
N VAL A 32 -1.13 -1.88 3.73
CA VAL A 32 -1.20 -3.01 4.66
C VAL A 32 -1.20 -2.54 6.11
N ARG A 33 -1.76 -3.33 7.04
CA ARG A 33 -1.83 -2.98 8.46
C ARG A 33 -0.44 -2.91 9.10
N ALA A 34 -0.15 -1.88 9.90
CA ALA A 34 1.11 -1.70 10.63
C ALA A 34 0.84 -1.70 12.15
N GLY A 35 0.76 -2.88 12.76
CA GLY A 35 0.35 -3.02 14.16
C GLY A 35 -1.13 -2.65 14.36
N ALA A 36 -1.54 -2.31 15.60
CA ALA A 36 -2.93 -1.99 15.89
C ALA A 36 -3.40 -0.65 15.32
N ASP A 37 -2.52 0.34 15.28
CA ASP A 37 -2.87 1.76 15.15
C ASP A 37 -2.14 2.48 14.00
N ALA A 38 -1.71 1.75 12.97
CA ALA A 38 -1.15 2.33 11.76
C ALA A 38 -1.38 1.44 10.52
N ALA A 39 -1.04 1.98 9.36
CA ALA A 39 -0.86 1.27 8.10
C ALA A 39 0.51 1.57 7.49
N TYR A 40 1.05 0.64 6.71
CA TYR A 40 2.13 0.91 5.76
C TYR A 40 1.50 1.19 4.39
N VAL A 41 2.00 2.21 3.70
CA VAL A 41 1.45 2.73 2.45
C VAL A 41 2.58 2.92 1.44
N VAL A 42 2.39 2.43 0.22
CA VAL A 42 3.23 2.73 -0.94
C VAL A 42 2.85 4.10 -1.53
N ASP A 43 3.86 4.90 -1.85
CA ASP A 43 3.70 6.14 -2.61
C ASP A 43 4.41 5.99 -3.96
N TYR A 44 3.63 5.79 -5.02
CA TYR A 44 4.11 5.60 -6.38
C TYR A 44 4.91 6.82 -6.89
N GLY A 45 4.39 8.02 -6.66
CA GLY A 45 4.98 9.27 -7.16
C GLY A 45 6.11 9.77 -6.28
N GLY A 46 5.99 9.58 -4.96
CA GLY A 46 7.03 9.90 -3.98
C GLY A 46 8.08 8.82 -3.77
N THR A 47 8.07 7.73 -4.55
CA THR A 47 9.07 6.64 -4.55
C THR A 47 9.35 5.99 -3.18
N THR A 48 8.37 6.00 -2.26
CA THR A 48 8.56 5.58 -0.86
C THR A 48 7.60 4.49 -0.39
N VAL A 49 7.97 3.82 0.70
CA VAL A 49 7.01 3.21 1.64
C VAL A 49 7.03 4.00 2.93
N SER A 50 5.84 4.29 3.46
CA SER A 50 5.66 5.05 4.69
C SER A 50 4.75 4.33 5.68
N ARG A 51 5.05 4.41 6.97
CA ARG A 51 4.10 4.12 8.05
C ARG A 51 3.25 5.36 8.31
N VAL A 52 1.93 5.20 8.41
CA VAL A 52 0.98 6.27 8.75
C VAL A 52 0.13 5.80 9.93
N ASP A 53 0.17 6.49 11.06
CA ASP A 53 -0.64 6.14 12.24
C ASP A 53 -2.10 6.66 12.16
N ARG A 54 -2.93 6.25 13.13
CA ARG A 54 -4.32 6.71 13.26
C ARG A 54 -4.47 8.22 13.47
N GLN A 55 -3.39 8.91 13.84
CA GLN A 55 -3.31 10.36 13.97
C GLN A 55 -2.83 11.04 12.67
N GLY A 56 -2.57 10.26 11.61
CA GLY A 56 -2.12 10.73 10.31
C GLY A 56 -0.63 11.06 10.23
N ARG A 57 0.18 10.76 11.26
CA ARG A 57 1.62 11.03 11.22
C ARG A 57 2.30 10.04 10.27
N ARG A 58 2.87 10.57 9.20
CA ARG A 58 3.68 9.82 8.23
C ARG A 58 5.14 9.73 8.68
N THR A 59 5.70 8.52 8.62
CA THR A 59 7.13 8.24 8.75
C THR A 59 7.57 7.44 7.53
N VAL A 60 8.52 7.93 6.74
CA VAL A 60 9.14 7.16 5.65
C VAL A 60 9.98 6.05 6.26
N ILE A 61 9.86 4.83 5.74
CA ILE A 61 10.62 3.65 6.19
C ILE A 61 11.47 3.02 5.08
N ALA A 62 11.22 3.41 3.83
CA ALA A 62 12.09 3.15 2.67
C ALA A 62 11.78 4.19 1.58
N ASP A 63 12.80 4.56 0.82
CA ASP A 63 12.73 5.49 -0.32
C ASP A 63 13.55 4.96 -1.52
N GLY A 64 13.63 5.75 -2.59
CA GLY A 64 14.40 5.38 -3.79
C GLY A 64 13.79 4.25 -4.63
N LEU A 65 12.58 3.80 -4.31
CA LEU A 65 11.92 2.71 -5.03
C LEU A 65 11.36 3.25 -6.36
N SER A 66 11.75 2.65 -7.49
CA SER A 66 11.33 3.15 -8.80
C SER A 66 9.90 2.70 -9.14
N SER A 67 8.93 3.61 -9.07
CA SER A 67 7.49 3.35 -9.34
C SER A 67 6.94 2.16 -8.52
N PRO A 68 6.92 2.24 -7.18
CA PRO A 68 6.39 1.20 -6.30
C PRO A 68 4.86 1.15 -6.40
N VAL A 69 4.30 -0.06 -6.39
CA VAL A 69 2.85 -0.28 -6.51
C VAL A 69 2.31 -1.29 -5.49
N GLY A 70 2.95 -2.45 -5.35
CA GLY A 70 2.47 -3.53 -4.49
C GLY A 70 3.13 -3.48 -3.11
N LEU A 71 2.37 -3.81 -2.07
CA LEU A 71 2.87 -3.88 -0.69
C LEU A 71 2.31 -5.11 0.03
N ALA A 72 3.18 -5.90 0.66
CA ALA A 72 2.82 -7.04 1.49
C ALA A 72 3.60 -7.03 2.80
N LEU A 73 2.97 -7.42 3.91
CA LEU A 73 3.61 -7.58 5.23
C LEU A 73 3.77 -9.06 5.57
N ALA A 74 4.99 -9.48 5.88
CA ALA A 74 5.32 -10.81 6.34
C ALA A 74 5.19 -10.95 7.87
N PRO A 75 5.05 -12.17 8.41
CA PRO A 75 4.86 -12.41 9.85
C PRO A 75 6.04 -11.96 10.74
N ASP A 76 7.24 -11.87 10.18
CA ASP A 76 8.45 -11.33 10.83
C ASP A 76 8.50 -9.79 10.85
N GLY A 77 7.46 -9.13 10.35
CA GLY A 77 7.39 -7.67 10.25
C GLY A 77 8.04 -7.09 9.00
N SER A 78 8.71 -7.91 8.16
CA SER A 78 9.32 -7.43 6.91
C SER A 78 8.28 -7.13 5.84
N LEU A 79 8.54 -6.09 5.04
CA LEU A 79 7.67 -5.66 3.94
C LEU A 79 8.27 -6.07 2.60
N THR A 80 7.46 -6.69 1.75
CA THR A 80 7.81 -6.88 0.33
C THR A 80 7.13 -5.80 -0.49
N VAL A 81 7.91 -5.08 -1.30
CA VAL A 81 7.43 -3.99 -2.16
C VAL A 81 7.67 -4.35 -3.62
N ALA A 82 6.61 -4.39 -4.42
CA ALA A 82 6.70 -4.62 -5.87
C ALA A 82 6.83 -3.29 -6.60
N THR A 83 7.74 -3.21 -7.56
CA THR A 83 8.09 -1.98 -8.30
C THR A 83 8.00 -2.22 -9.82
N TRP A 84 7.26 -1.36 -10.52
CA TRP A 84 7.22 -1.40 -11.99
C TRP A 84 8.52 -0.83 -12.59
N GLY A 85 8.98 0.30 -12.07
CA GLY A 85 10.09 1.06 -12.67
C GLY A 85 11.47 0.45 -12.47
N ALA A 86 11.63 -0.52 -11.57
CA ALA A 86 12.84 -1.32 -11.43
C ALA A 86 12.67 -2.78 -11.88
N ASN A 87 11.48 -3.18 -12.36
CA ASN A 87 11.14 -4.57 -12.73
C ASN A 87 11.49 -5.58 -11.62
N ALA A 88 11.31 -5.21 -10.36
CA ALA A 88 11.83 -5.94 -9.20
C ALA A 88 10.89 -5.89 -7.99
N ALA A 89 11.15 -6.77 -7.02
CA ALA A 89 10.58 -6.69 -5.69
C ALA A 89 11.69 -6.53 -4.64
N PHE A 90 11.49 -5.65 -3.68
CA PHE A 90 12.42 -5.37 -2.59
C PHE A 90 11.86 -5.87 -1.27
N ARG A 91 12.71 -6.39 -0.37
CA ARG A 91 12.34 -6.73 1.00
C ARG A 91 12.95 -5.73 1.97
N ILE A 92 12.10 -5.01 2.68
CA ILE A 92 12.46 -4.09 3.78
C ILE A 92 12.34 -4.88 5.07
N VAL A 93 13.43 -5.05 5.81
CA VAL A 93 13.43 -5.72 7.12
C VAL A 93 13.38 -4.65 8.21
N PRO A 94 12.46 -4.73 9.19
CA PRO A 94 12.49 -3.84 10.36
C PRO A 94 13.83 -4.00 11.10
N GLN A 95 14.39 -2.88 11.56
CA GLN A 95 15.55 -2.84 12.44
C GLN A 95 15.14 -3.21 13.88
#